data_AF-A0A8X6RLF2-F1
#
_entry.id   AF-A0A8X6RLF2-F1
#
_cell.length_a   1.000
_cell.length_b   1.000
_cell.length_c   1.000
_cell.angle_alpha   90.00
_cell.angle_beta   90.00
_cell.angle_gamma   90.00
#
_symmetry.space_group_name_H-M   'P 1'
#
loop_
_entity.id
_entity.type
_entity.pdbx_description
1 polymer ?
#
loop_
_entity_poly.entity_id
_entity_poly.type
_entity_poly.pdbx_seq_one_letter_code
_entity_poly.pdbx_strand_id
1 'polypeptide(L)'
;MLAQRRQLDMFMKGRLVGMLESSRSQTEVSRILNVDQSMISRLWQRFQVTGDVTRQPVSGRRRVITPHQDRYLIISARRQRGSTTRALSLALTVATGIRI
;
A
#
# COMPACT_ATOMS: atom_id res chain seq x y z
N MET A 1 3.85 -1.02 19.37
CA MET A 1 4.97 -0.19 18.88
C MET A 1 4.84 -0.02 17.38
N LEU A 2 4.60 1.20 16.88
CA LEU A 2 4.67 1.49 15.45
C LEU A 2 6.14 1.48 15.05
N ALA A 3 6.58 0.43 14.35
CA ALA A 3 7.92 0.39 13.78
C ALA A 3 8.04 1.52 12.74
N GLN A 4 8.67 2.62 13.14
CA GLN A 4 9.09 3.69 12.22
C GLN A 4 10.00 3.04 11.17
N ARG A 5 9.47 2.78 9.97
CA ARG A 5 10.28 2.26 8.85
C ARG A 5 11.29 3.35 8.47
N ARG A 6 12.52 3.27 8.97
CA ARG A 6 13.64 4.07 8.44
C ARG A 6 13.74 3.80 6.96
N GLN A 7 13.56 4.83 6.14
CA GLN A 7 13.65 4.71 4.70
C GLN A 7 15.12 4.82 4.29
N LEU A 8 15.61 3.86 3.51
CA LEU A 8 16.92 3.95 2.88
C LEU A 8 16.88 5.04 1.80
N ASP A 9 17.90 5.90 1.77
CA ASP A 9 18.04 6.94 0.75
C ASP A 9 18.09 6.34 -0.67
N MET A 10 17.61 7.09 -1.66
CA MET A 10 17.47 6.62 -3.03
C MET A 10 18.84 6.28 -3.65
N PHE A 11 19.87 7.07 -3.35
CA PHE A 11 21.23 6.81 -3.78
C PHE A 11 21.76 5.47 -3.23
N MET A 12 21.54 5.24 -1.93
CA MET A 12 21.94 3.99 -1.27
C MET A 12 21.23 2.76 -1.84
N LYS A 13 19.95 2.89 -2.22
CA LYS A 13 19.21 1.82 -2.91
C LYS A 13 19.80 1.48 -4.27
N GLY A 14 20.13 2.50 -5.08
CA GLY A 14 20.75 2.31 -6.39
C GLY A 14 22.12 1.63 -6.28
N ARG A 15 22.95 2.08 -5.31
CA ARG A 15 24.26 1.46 -5.05
C ARG A 15 24.14 0.01 -4.61
N LEU A 16 23.18 -0.30 -3.74
CA LEU A 16 22.89 -1.65 -3.28
C LEU A 16 22.50 -2.56 -4.46
N VAL A 17 21.57 -2.11 -5.31
CA VAL A 17 21.16 -2.86 -6.50
C VAL A 17 22.33 -3.11 -7.44
N GLY A 18 23.12 -2.08 -7.79
CA GLY A 18 24.28 -2.27 -8.67
C GLY A 18 25.34 -3.23 -8.11
N MET A 19 25.51 -3.27 -6.78
CA MET A 19 26.38 -4.27 -6.13
C MET A 19 25.83 -5.69 -6.22
N LEU A 20 24.51 -5.87 -6.05
CA LEU A 20 23.87 -7.19 -6.17
C LEU A 20 23.81 -7.69 -7.62
N GLU A 21 23.63 -6.80 -8.59
CA GLU A 21 23.73 -7.14 -10.03
C GLU A 21 25.15 -7.57 -10.42
N SER A 22 26.18 -7.05 -9.72
CA SER A 22 27.58 -7.47 -9.89
C SER A 22 27.91 -8.80 -9.20
N SER A 23 26.89 -9.62 -8.88
CA SER A 23 27.01 -10.92 -8.20
C SER A 23 27.67 -10.88 -6.81
N ARG A 24 27.66 -9.73 -6.12
CA ARG A 24 28.15 -9.68 -4.73
C ARG A 24 27.15 -10.31 -3.77
N SER A 25 27.68 -10.91 -2.70
CA SER A 25 26.84 -11.51 -1.67
C SER A 25 26.11 -10.44 -0.83
N GLN A 26 24.88 -10.72 -0.38
CA GLN A 26 24.12 -9.77 0.46
C GLN A 26 24.85 -9.45 1.78
N THR A 27 25.62 -10.39 2.32
CA THR A 27 26.46 -10.22 3.51
C THR A 27 27.59 -9.22 3.28
N GLU A 28 28.24 -9.27 2.12
CA GLU A 28 29.26 -8.30 1.74
C GLU A 28 28.66 -6.90 1.56
N VAL A 29 27.53 -6.81 0.85
CA VAL A 29 26.83 -5.54 0.65
C VAL A 29 26.36 -4.94 1.99
N SER A 30 25.90 -5.77 2.92
CA SER A 30 25.55 -5.37 4.27
C SER A 30 26.72 -4.75 5.02
N ARG A 31 27.91 -5.37 4.95
CA ARG A 31 29.12 -4.83 5.58
C ARG A 31 29.58 -3.52 4.95
N ILE A 32 29.57 -3.43 3.61
CA ILE A 32 30.04 -2.23 2.89
C ILE A 32 29.12 -1.03 3.15
N LEU A 33 27.81 -1.25 3.12
CA LEU A 33 26.83 -0.16 3.24
C LEU A 33 26.36 0.07 4.68
N ASN A 34 26.80 -0.77 5.63
CA ASN A 34 26.32 -0.79 7.02
C ASN A 34 24.77 -0.83 7.10
N VAL A 35 24.16 -1.66 6.26
CA VAL A 35 22.71 -1.83 6.15
C VAL A 35 22.35 -3.24 6.58
N ASP A 36 21.27 -3.38 7.33
CA ASP A 36 20.77 -4.68 7.77
C ASP A 36 20.40 -5.60 6.59
N GLN A 37 20.78 -6.87 6.68
CA GLN A 37 20.58 -7.85 5.62
C GLN A 37 19.10 -8.03 5.26
N SER A 38 18.17 -7.88 6.21
CA SER A 38 16.73 -8.00 5.93
C SER A 38 16.22 -6.86 5.05
N MET A 39 16.81 -5.66 5.16
CA MET A 39 16.50 -4.53 4.27
C MET A 39 17.00 -4.80 2.85
N ILE A 40 18.20 -5.39 2.72
CA ILE A 40 18.80 -5.77 1.44
C ILE A 40 17.93 -6.81 0.75
N SER A 41 17.57 -7.88 1.45
CA SER A 41 16.73 -8.95 0.92
C SER A 41 15.36 -8.42 0.45
N ARG A 42 14.70 -7.59 1.26
CA ARG A 42 13.42 -6.96 0.90
C ARG A 42 13.52 -6.04 -0.31
N LEU A 43 14.58 -5.24 -0.40
CA LEU A 43 14.80 -4.34 -1.54
C LEU A 43 15.09 -5.13 -2.82
N TRP A 44 15.94 -6.15 -2.73
CA TRP A 44 16.31 -7.00 -3.87
C TRP A 44 15.12 -7.77 -4.42
N GLN A 45 14.33 -8.41 -3.56
CA GLN A 45 13.09 -9.08 -3.97
C GLN A 45 12.13 -8.12 -4.68
N ARG A 46 11.98 -6.90 -4.14
CA ARG A 46 11.12 -5.89 -4.77
C ARG A 46 11.67 -5.45 -6.13
N PHE A 47 12.98 -5.24 -6.23
CA PHE A 47 13.63 -4.86 -7.48
C PHE A 47 13.48 -5.96 -8.54
N GLN A 48 13.63 -7.23 -8.20
CA GLN A 48 13.39 -8.34 -9.12
C GLN A 48 11.96 -8.38 -9.68
N VAL A 49 10.97 -8.00 -8.87
CA VAL A 49 9.56 -7.99 -9.28
C VAL A 49 9.20 -6.75 -10.11
N THR A 50 9.74 -5.58 -9.74
CA THR A 50 9.28 -4.30 -10.30
C THR A 50 10.27 -3.64 -11.27
N GLY A 51 11.53 -4.08 -11.30
CA GLY A 51 12.63 -3.42 -12.00
C GLY A 51 12.98 -2.04 -11.44
N ASP A 52 12.44 -1.68 -10.27
CA ASP A 52 12.48 -0.31 -9.77
C ASP A 52 12.81 -0.24 -8.27
N VAL A 53 13.68 0.71 -7.95
CA VAL A 53 14.11 1.06 -6.60
C VAL A 53 13.29 2.20 -5.99
N THR A 54 12.53 2.94 -6.81
CA THR A 54 11.69 4.05 -6.35
C THR A 54 10.57 3.52 -5.48
N ARG A 55 9.91 4.39 -4.73
CA ARG A 55 8.69 4.01 -4.01
C ARG A 55 7.54 4.04 -5.01
N GLN A 56 6.96 2.89 -5.29
CA GLN A 56 5.74 2.81 -6.07
C GLN A 56 4.59 3.41 -5.24
N PRO A 57 3.80 4.35 -5.80
CA PRO A 57 2.62 4.84 -5.14
C PRO A 57 1.66 3.66 -4.97
N VAL A 58 1.48 3.23 -3.72
CA VAL A 58 0.51 2.19 -3.42
C VAL A 58 -0.86 2.81 -3.60
N SER A 59 -1.62 2.37 -4.61
CA SER A 59 -3.02 2.79 -4.69
C SER A 59 -3.71 2.34 -3.42
N GLY A 60 -4.47 3.23 -2.77
CA GLY A 60 -5.28 2.86 -1.62
C GLY A 60 -6.28 1.75 -1.96
N ARG A 61 -6.98 1.25 -0.94
CA ARG A 61 -8.09 0.30 -1.14
C ARG A 61 -9.04 0.87 -2.19
N ARG A 62 -9.30 0.10 -3.26
CA ARG A 62 -10.25 0.48 -4.30
C ARG A 62 -11.58 0.84 -3.65
N ARG A 63 -12.06 2.07 -3.89
CA ARG A 63 -13.40 2.48 -3.45
C ARG A 63 -14.43 1.73 -4.28
N VAL A 64 -15.26 0.95 -3.60
CA VAL A 64 -16.41 0.25 -4.20
C VAL A 64 -17.57 1.22 -4.44
N ILE A 65 -17.67 2.24 -3.59
CA ILE A 65 -18.76 3.22 -3.57
C ILE A 65 -18.32 4.50 -4.29
N THR A 66 -19.18 5.01 -5.17
CA THR A 66 -18.97 6.31 -5.83
C THR A 66 -19.25 7.48 -4.87
N PRO A 67 -18.68 8.67 -5.10
CA PRO A 67 -18.94 9.83 -4.23
C PRO A 67 -20.44 10.21 -4.11
N HIS A 68 -21.24 9.94 -5.15
CA HIS A 68 -22.68 10.18 -5.11
C HIS A 68 -23.41 9.22 -4.15
N GLN A 69 -23.06 7.93 -4.21
CA GLN A 69 -23.61 6.90 -3.33
C GLN A 69 -23.19 7.10 -1.87
N ASP A 70 -21.95 7.53 -1.64
CA ASP A 70 -21.44 7.86 -0.32
C ASP A 70 -22.24 9.03 0.31
N ARG A 71 -22.50 10.09 -0.48
CA ARG A 71 -23.38 11.19 -0.05
C ARG A 71 -24.80 10.71 0.25
N TYR A 72 -25.36 9.83 -0.58
CA TYR A 72 -26.67 9.24 -0.34
C TYR A 72 -26.73 8.46 0.99
N LEU A 73 -25.70 7.65 1.27
CA LEU A 73 -25.59 6.91 2.54
C LEU A 73 -25.48 7.84 3.74
N ILE A 74 -24.65 8.89 3.65
CA ILE A 74 -24.49 9.87 4.74
C ILE A 74 -25.81 10.58 5.04
N ILE A 75 -26.53 11.02 4.00
CA ILE A 75 -27.83 11.69 4.16
C ILE A 75 -28.87 10.74 4.75
N SER A 76 -28.95 9.51 4.24
CA SER A 76 -29.89 8.49 4.70
C SER A 76 -29.63 8.09 6.15
N ALA A 77 -28.37 7.87 6.52
CA ALA A 77 -27.97 7.56 7.90
C ALA A 77 -28.28 8.71 8.87
N ARG A 78 -28.14 9.98 8.42
CA ARG A 78 -28.50 11.16 9.23
C ARG A 78 -30.01 11.31 9.42
N ARG A 79 -30.81 10.99 8.41
CA ARG A 79 -32.28 11.06 8.44
C ARG A 79 -32.89 9.91 9.24
N GLN A 80 -32.44 8.69 9.02
CA GLN A 80 -32.86 7.51 9.79
C GLN A 80 -31.75 7.03 10.72
N ARG A 81 -31.51 7.76 11.81
CA ARG A 81 -30.45 7.43 12.80
C ARG A 81 -30.56 6.04 13.43
N GLY A 82 -31.77 5.46 13.47
CA GLY A 82 -32.00 4.10 13.98
C GLY A 82 -31.86 2.99 12.93
N SER A 83 -31.55 3.31 11.68
CA SER A 83 -31.41 2.30 10.63
C SER A 83 -30.14 1.49 10.78
N THR A 84 -30.26 0.17 10.68
CA THR A 84 -29.13 -0.74 10.65
C THR A 84 -28.36 -0.60 9.34
N THR A 85 -27.05 -0.87 9.36
CA THR A 85 -26.18 -0.87 8.17
C THR A 85 -26.73 -1.72 7.02
N ARG A 86 -27.39 -2.85 7.34
CA ARG A 86 -28.04 -3.72 6.34
C ARG A 86 -29.22 -3.04 5.65
N ALA A 87 -30.04 -2.30 6.39
CA ALA A 87 -31.17 -1.56 5.82
C ALA A 87 -30.67 -0.45 4.86
N LEU A 88 -29.59 0.24 5.23
CA LEU A 88 -28.97 1.27 4.39
C LEU A 88 -28.30 0.66 3.13
N SER A 89 -27.61 -0.48 3.25
CA SER A 89 -27.04 -1.20 2.09
C SER A 89 -28.13 -1.69 1.14
N LEU A 90 -29.24 -2.22 1.67
CA LEU A 90 -30.39 -2.63 0.85
C LEU A 90 -31.01 -1.44 0.12
N ALA A 91 -31.26 -0.33 0.81
CA ALA A 91 -31.80 0.88 0.20
C ALA A 91 -30.89 1.43 -0.90
N LEU A 92 -29.57 1.39 -0.70
CA LEU A 92 -28.58 1.77 -1.72
C LEU A 92 -28.62 0.81 -2.92
N THR A 93 -28.71 -0.49 -2.66
CA THR A 93 -28.80 -1.52 -3.70
C THR A 93 -30.06 -1.35 -4.54
N VAL A 94 -31.20 -1.07 -3.91
CA VAL A 94 -32.47 -0.79 -4.63
C VAL A 94 -32.36 0.49 -5.46
N ALA A 95 -31.76 1.55 -4.91
CA ALA A 95 -31.67 2.84 -5.60
C ALA A 95 -30.64 2.87 -6.74
N THR A 96 -29.59 2.05 -6.66
CA THR A 96 -28.42 2.17 -7.56
C THR A 96 -27.97 0.88 -8.22
N GLY A 97 -28.57 -0.26 -7.85
CA GLY A 97 -28.18 -1.59 -8.34
C GLY A 97 -26.85 -2.11 -7.77
N ILE A 98 -26.16 -1.33 -6.92
CA ILE A 98 -24.84 -1.69 -6.38
C ILE A 98 -24.98 -2.29 -4.99
N ARG A 99 -24.46 -3.51 -4.83
CA ARG A 99 -24.43 -4.24 -3.57
C ARG A 99 -23.10 -4.02 -2.83
N ILE A 100 -23.20 -3.62 -1.57
CA ILE A 100 -22.06 -3.38 -0.65
C ILE A 100 -22.17 -4.19 0.63
#